data_AF-A0A2H9MFY1-F1
#
_entry.id   AF-A0A2H9MFY1-F1
#
_cell.length_a   1.000
_cell.length_b   1.000
_cell.length_c   1.000
_cell.angle_alpha   90.00
_cell.angle_beta   90.00
_cell.angle_gamma   90.00
#
_symmetry.space_group_name_H-M   'P 1'
#
loop_
_entity.id
_entity.type
_entity.pdbx_description
1 polymer ?
#
loop_
_entity_poly.entity_id
_entity_poly.type
_entity_poly.pdbx_seq_one_letter_code
_entity_poly.pdbx_strand_id
1 'polypeptide(L)'
;MSLFSGVVDSLFKYGVYEFYLPFLLTFAIFYALIRRTRVFGGDKVANNISTLVSLVAALYVMAFSPFAGSISTFFATFFAGTSVVLVVILSLLMITMMLFGPFWTKFGDMEWWGKHLWVFVIIGLLITLSLFAAS
;
A
#
# COMPACT_ATOMS: atom_id res chain seq x y z
N MET A 1 -5.13 18.83 -17.82
CA MET A 1 -5.63 17.45 -17.71
C MET A 1 -6.50 17.37 -16.48
N SER A 2 -7.72 16.82 -16.56
CA SER A 2 -8.60 16.69 -15.40
C SER A 2 -7.93 15.81 -14.34
N LEU A 3 -8.10 16.12 -13.05
CA LEU A 3 -7.55 15.33 -11.93
C LEU A 3 -7.88 13.83 -12.07
N PHE A 4 -9.07 13.54 -12.60
CA PHE A 4 -9.51 12.18 -12.90
C PHE A 4 -8.62 11.45 -13.92
N SER A 5 -8.26 12.10 -15.03
CA SER A 5 -7.37 11.51 -16.03
C SER A 5 -5.98 11.21 -15.45
N GLY A 6 -5.47 12.11 -14.60
CA GLY A 6 -4.18 11.89 -13.94
C GLY A 6 -4.18 10.67 -13.01
N VAL A 7 -5.24 10.51 -12.22
CA VAL A 7 -5.39 9.34 -11.32
C VAL A 7 -5.49 8.03 -12.11
N VAL A 8 -6.26 8.02 -13.20
CA VAL A 8 -6.41 6.82 -14.05
C VAL A 8 -5.08 6.46 -14.71
N ASP A 9 -4.34 7.43 -15.24
CA ASP A 9 -3.01 7.19 -15.83
C ASP A 9 -2.01 6.68 -14.79
N SER A 10 -2.04 7.20 -13.56
CA SER A 10 -1.22 6.68 -12.46
C SER A 10 -1.56 5.22 -12.13
N LEU A 11 -2.85 4.86 -12.06
CA LEU A 11 -3.28 3.48 -11.80
C LEU A 11 -2.82 2.51 -12.90
N PHE A 12 -2.79 2.95 -14.15
CA PHE A 12 -2.21 2.21 -15.27
C PHE A 12 -0.70 2.04 -15.11
N LYS A 13 0.03 3.13 -14.82
CA LYS A 13 1.50 3.09 -14.65
C LYS A 13 1.96 2.16 -13.52
N TYR A 14 1.22 2.12 -12.41
CA TYR A 14 1.56 1.22 -11.29
C TYR A 14 1.11 -0.23 -11.50
N GLY A 15 0.61 -0.57 -12.70
CA GLY A 15 0.22 -1.94 -13.03
C GLY A 15 -0.97 -2.43 -12.21
N VAL A 16 -1.84 -1.54 -11.71
CA VAL A 16 -2.99 -1.96 -10.90
C VAL A 16 -3.94 -2.83 -11.72
N TYR A 17 -4.16 -2.45 -12.98
CA TYR A 17 -5.00 -3.20 -13.91
C TYR A 17 -4.34 -4.49 -14.42
N GLU A 18 -3.01 -4.48 -14.56
CA GLU A 18 -2.26 -5.61 -15.12
C GLU A 18 -1.89 -6.66 -14.07
N PHE A 19 -1.69 -6.25 -12.80
CA PHE A 19 -1.24 -7.14 -11.73
C PHE A 19 -2.26 -7.28 -10.60
N TYR A 20 -2.67 -6.16 -9.99
CA TYR A 20 -3.53 -6.21 -8.80
C TYR A 20 -4.91 -6.80 -9.10
N LEU A 21 -5.53 -6.37 -10.20
CA LEU A 21 -6.90 -6.77 -10.55
C LEU A 21 -6.98 -8.26 -10.89
N PRO A 22 -6.11 -8.81 -11.78
CA PRO A 22 -6.10 -10.25 -12.07
C PRO A 22 -5.74 -11.09 -10.85
N PHE A 23 -4.80 -10.64 -10.02
CA PHE A 23 -4.45 -11.29 -8.76
C PHE A 23 -5.65 -11.38 -7.82
N LEU A 24 -6.34 -10.25 -7.58
CA LEU A 24 -7.45 -10.17 -6.63
C LEU A 24 -8.64 -11.00 -7.11
N LEU A 25 -8.95 -10.96 -8.41
CA LEU A 25 -9.98 -11.82 -9.01
C LEU A 25 -9.65 -13.30 -8.84
N THR A 26 -8.42 -13.69 -9.16
CA THR A 26 -7.97 -15.08 -9.06
C THR A 26 -8.03 -15.55 -7.60
N PHE A 27 -7.51 -14.75 -6.68
CA PHE A 27 -7.58 -15.00 -5.23
C PHE A 27 -9.02 -15.16 -4.76
N ALA A 28 -9.90 -14.21 -5.11
CA ALA A 28 -11.29 -14.22 -4.70
C ALA A 28 -12.04 -15.45 -5.24
N ILE A 29 -11.81 -15.83 -6.49
CA ILE A 29 -12.40 -17.02 -7.11
C ILE A 29 -11.95 -18.28 -6.37
N PHE A 30 -10.64 -18.48 -6.18
CA PHE A 30 -10.13 -19.66 -5.46
C PHE A 30 -10.63 -19.70 -4.01
N TYR A 31 -10.60 -18.56 -3.32
CA TYR A 31 -11.04 -18.47 -1.93
C TYR A 31 -12.53 -18.79 -1.79
N ALA A 32 -13.37 -18.19 -2.63
CA ALA A 32 -14.80 -18.46 -2.65
C ALA A 32 -15.08 -19.93 -2.98
N LEU A 33 -14.36 -20.51 -3.94
CA LEU A 33 -14.55 -21.88 -4.39
C LEU A 33 -14.18 -22.89 -3.29
N ILE A 34 -13.01 -22.74 -2.66
CA ILE A 34 -12.58 -23.59 -1.54
C ILE A 34 -13.53 -23.44 -0.35
N ARG A 35 -13.96 -22.21 -0.04
CA ARG A 35 -14.87 -21.95 1.07
C ARG A 35 -16.27 -22.52 0.82
N ARG A 36 -16.77 -22.45 -0.41
CA ARG A 36 -18.08 -22.98 -0.79
C ARG A 36 -18.11 -24.51 -0.79
N THR A 37 -17.05 -25.14 -1.27
CA THR A 37 -16.91 -26.60 -1.32
C THR A 37 -16.51 -27.20 0.03
N ARG A 38 -16.03 -26.38 0.98
CA ARG A 38 -15.59 -26.80 2.31
C ARG A 38 -14.53 -27.91 2.27
N VAL A 39 -13.60 -27.85 1.32
CA VAL A 39 -12.54 -28.85 1.13
C VAL A 39 -11.78 -29.13 2.43
N PHE A 40 -11.54 -28.10 3.23
CA PHE A 40 -10.81 -28.19 4.50
C PHE A 40 -11.72 -28.17 5.75
N GLY A 41 -13.05 -28.17 5.58
CA GLY A 41 -14.02 -28.06 6.67
C GLY A 41 -14.53 -26.62 6.94
N GLY A 42 -15.21 -26.43 8.08
CA GLY A 42 -15.89 -25.18 8.44
C GLY A 42 -15.14 -24.30 9.46
N ASP A 43 -14.13 -24.84 10.11
CA ASP A 43 -13.51 -24.24 11.29
C ASP A 43 -12.59 -23.05 10.97
N LYS A 44 -12.16 -22.33 12.01
CA LYS A 44 -11.26 -21.18 11.89
C LYS A 44 -9.92 -21.56 11.24
N VAL A 45 -9.38 -22.74 11.60
CA VAL A 45 -8.14 -23.27 11.00
C VAL A 45 -8.33 -23.56 9.51
N ALA A 46 -9.46 -24.18 9.14
CA ALA A 46 -9.81 -24.43 7.74
C ALA A 46 -9.93 -23.13 6.93
N ASN A 47 -10.44 -22.06 7.55
CA ASN A 47 -10.51 -20.75 6.91
C ASN A 47 -9.12 -20.19 6.62
N ASN A 48 -8.21 -20.25 7.58
CA ASN A 48 -6.83 -19.77 7.41
C ASN A 48 -6.10 -20.54 6.30
N ILE A 49 -6.27 -21.86 6.26
CA ILE A 49 -5.71 -22.72 5.20
C ILE A 49 -6.31 -22.35 3.84
N SER A 50 -7.63 -22.16 3.76
CA SER A 50 -8.31 -21.76 2.52
C SER A 50 -7.77 -20.43 1.97
N THR A 51 -7.57 -19.46 2.86
CA THR A 51 -6.96 -18.16 2.51
C THR A 51 -5.54 -18.34 1.98
N LEU A 52 -4.71 -19.12 2.70
CA LEU A 52 -3.32 -19.35 2.31
C LEU A 52 -3.21 -20.05 0.96
N VAL A 53 -3.99 -21.12 0.74
CA VAL A 53 -4.01 -21.89 -0.52
C VAL A 53 -4.46 -21.01 -1.68
N SER A 54 -5.50 -20.20 -1.48
CA SER A 54 -5.99 -19.28 -2.52
C SER A 54 -4.98 -18.19 -2.85
N LEU A 55 -4.25 -17.70 -1.86
CA LEU A 55 -3.18 -16.73 -2.04
C LEU A 55 -2.03 -17.32 -2.87
N VAL A 56 -1.57 -18.52 -2.52
CA VAL A 56 -0.52 -19.23 -3.27
C VAL A 56 -0.98 -19.53 -4.70
N ALA A 57 -2.22 -19.96 -4.89
CA ALA A 57 -2.79 -20.21 -6.22
C ALA A 57 -2.85 -18.93 -7.06
N ALA A 58 -3.29 -17.81 -6.49
CA ALA A 58 -3.31 -16.53 -7.18
C ALA A 58 -1.91 -16.05 -7.55
N LEU A 59 -0.94 -16.13 -6.64
CA LEU A 59 0.46 -15.79 -6.92
C LEU A 59 1.07 -16.69 -8.01
N TYR A 60 0.73 -17.98 -8.02
CA TYR A 60 1.17 -18.90 -9.06
C TYR A 60 0.61 -18.49 -10.43
N VAL A 61 -0.69 -18.21 -10.53
CA VAL A 61 -1.30 -17.72 -11.78
C VAL A 61 -0.65 -16.43 -12.24
N MET A 62 -0.32 -15.51 -11.33
CA MET A 62 0.39 -14.27 -11.67
C MET A 62 1.81 -14.53 -12.18
N ALA A 63 2.55 -15.45 -11.56
CA ALA A 63 3.93 -15.77 -11.95
C ALA A 63 4.03 -16.41 -13.34
N PHE A 64 3.00 -17.14 -13.77
CA PHE A 64 2.96 -17.85 -15.06
C PHE A 64 2.05 -17.18 -16.10
N SER A 65 1.44 -16.03 -15.80
CA SER A 65 0.62 -15.31 -16.76
C SER A 65 1.50 -14.57 -17.77
N PRO A 66 1.31 -14.79 -19.09
CA PRO A 66 2.04 -14.03 -20.12
C PRO A 66 1.60 -12.56 -20.22
N PHE A 67 0.48 -12.19 -19.57
CA PHE A 67 -0.08 -10.84 -19.57
C PHE A 67 0.38 -10.02 -18.36
N ALA A 68 0.85 -10.67 -17.30
CA ALA A 68 1.54 -10.00 -16.23
C ALA A 68 2.98 -9.79 -16.73
N GLY A 69 3.48 -8.57 -16.77
CA GLY A 69 4.93 -8.34 -16.94
C GLY A 69 5.73 -9.15 -15.91
N SER A 70 7.07 -9.11 -15.95
CA SER A 70 7.83 -9.85 -14.94
C SER A 70 7.39 -9.42 -13.54
N ILE A 71 6.89 -10.36 -12.72
CA ILE A 71 6.41 -10.08 -11.36
C ILE A 71 7.50 -9.39 -10.53
N SER A 72 8.76 -9.68 -10.87
CA SER A 72 9.96 -8.97 -10.41
C SER A 72 9.94 -7.48 -10.73
N THR A 73 9.56 -7.06 -11.94
CA THR A 73 9.44 -5.63 -12.30
C THR A 73 8.35 -4.96 -11.49
N PHE A 74 7.19 -5.60 -11.34
CA PHE A 74 6.09 -5.05 -10.53
C PHE A 74 6.53 -4.83 -9.07
N PHE A 75 7.08 -5.86 -8.43
CA PHE A 75 7.57 -5.75 -7.06
C PHE A 75 8.73 -4.77 -6.96
N ALA A 76 9.67 -4.75 -7.91
CA ALA A 76 10.77 -3.79 -7.92
C ALA A 76 10.25 -2.34 -7.94
N THR A 77 9.31 -2.02 -8.84
CA THR A 77 8.70 -0.69 -8.93
C THR A 77 7.90 -0.35 -7.66
N PHE A 78 7.10 -1.30 -7.17
CA PHE A 78 6.30 -1.12 -5.96
C PHE A 78 7.16 -0.88 -4.73
N PHE A 79 8.17 -1.72 -4.50
CA PHE A 79 9.08 -1.58 -3.37
C PHE A 79 9.98 -0.35 -3.51
N ALA A 80 10.45 -0.02 -4.72
CA ALA A 80 11.20 1.22 -4.95
C ALA A 80 10.35 2.44 -4.59
N GLY A 81 9.13 2.56 -5.13
CA GLY A 81 8.23 3.67 -4.81
C GLY A 81 7.86 3.73 -3.32
N THR A 82 7.54 2.58 -2.72
CA THR A 82 7.21 2.49 -1.28
C THR A 82 8.41 2.87 -0.41
N SER A 83 9.63 2.46 -0.79
CA SER A 83 10.85 2.81 -0.06
C SER A 83 11.10 4.31 -0.07
N VAL A 84 10.89 4.97 -1.22
CA VAL A 84 11.00 6.44 -1.34
C VAL A 84 9.99 7.11 -0.41
N VAL A 85 8.73 6.69 -0.43
CA VAL A 85 7.69 7.24 0.45
C VAL A 85 8.06 7.06 1.92
N LEU A 86 8.54 5.87 2.32
CA LEU A 86 8.97 5.61 3.69
C LEU A 86 10.15 6.49 4.10
N VAL A 87 11.16 6.65 3.24
CA VAL A 87 12.31 7.52 3.50
C VAL A 87 11.87 8.98 3.66
N VAL A 88 10.96 9.46 2.82
CA VAL A 88 10.45 10.83 2.95
C VAL A 88 9.63 11.00 4.23
N ILE A 89 8.77 10.05 4.59
CA ILE A 89 8.03 10.10 5.87
C ILE A 89 9.00 10.12 7.06
N LEU A 90 10.00 9.24 7.07
CA LEU A 90 10.99 9.17 8.14
C LEU A 90 11.82 10.45 8.25
N SER A 91 12.31 10.97 7.12
CA SER A 91 13.07 12.23 7.10
C SER A 91 12.25 13.42 7.57
N LEU A 92 10.99 13.52 7.17
CA LEU A 92 10.08 14.57 7.60
C LEU A 92 9.79 14.47 9.11
N LEU A 93 9.62 13.25 9.62
CA LEU A 93 9.46 12.98 11.05
C LEU A 93 10.72 13.36 11.84
N MET A 94 11.91 13.03 11.33
CA MET A 94 13.18 13.42 11.95
C MET A 94 13.38 14.94 11.99
N ILE A 95 13.11 15.64 10.87
CA ILE A 95 13.19 17.11 10.80
C ILE A 95 12.21 17.73 11.80
N THR A 96 10.99 17.22 11.86
CA THR A 96 9.95 17.69 12.79
C THR A 96 10.40 17.47 14.24
N MET A 97 10.93 16.30 14.57
CA MET A 97 11.41 16.02 15.92
C MET A 97 12.69 16.77 16.29
N MET A 98 13.57 17.10 15.34
CA MET A 98 14.77 17.89 15.64
C MET A 98 14.42 19.37 15.83
N LEU A 99 13.52 19.92 15.02
CA LEU A 99 13.06 21.30 15.13
C LEU A 99 12.20 21.52 16.37
N PHE A 100 11.31 20.58 16.69
CA PHE A 100 10.35 20.73 17.80
C PHE A 100 10.73 19.96 19.06
N GLY A 101 11.71 19.06 19.03
CA GLY A 101 12.14 18.26 20.19
C GLY A 101 12.64 19.09 21.39
N PRO A 102 13.50 20.11 21.21
CA PRO A 102 13.92 21.01 22.29
C PRO A 102 12.77 21.87 22.84
N PHE A 103 11.75 22.08 22.02
CA PHE A 103 10.55 22.83 22.36
C PHE A 103 9.50 21.92 23.02
N TRP A 104 9.51 20.62 22.76
CA TRP A 104 8.55 19.66 23.31
C TRP A 104 8.64 19.54 24.83
N THR A 105 9.84 19.67 25.39
CA THR A 105 10.07 19.69 26.86
C THR A 105 9.75 21.05 27.50
N LYS A 106 9.65 22.13 26.72
CA LYS A 106 9.31 23.49 27.21
C LYS A 106 7.86 23.91 26.97
N PHE A 107 7.18 23.30 26.00
CA PHE A 107 5.81 23.61 25.59
C PHE A 107 4.81 22.52 25.98
N GLY A 108 5.18 21.62 26.91
CA GLY A 108 4.32 20.53 27.40
C GLY A 108 2.95 20.98 27.92
N ASP A 109 2.79 22.26 28.26
CA ASP A 109 1.52 22.85 28.75
C ASP A 109 0.73 23.67 27.70
N MET A 110 1.23 23.85 26.47
CA MET A 110 0.51 24.63 25.44
C MET A 110 -0.30 23.72 24.49
N GLU A 111 -1.56 23.51 24.86
CA GLU A 111 -2.63 22.82 24.12
C GLU A 111 -2.74 23.25 22.63
N TRP A 112 -2.33 24.48 22.31
CA TRP A 112 -2.36 25.05 20.96
C TRP A 112 -1.35 24.40 19.99
N TRP A 113 -0.15 24.04 20.44
CA TRP A 113 0.91 23.48 19.57
C TRP A 113 0.68 22.01 19.22
N GLY A 114 0.14 21.21 20.15
CA GLY A 114 -0.22 19.81 19.90
C GLY A 114 -1.27 19.64 18.79
N LYS A 115 -2.16 20.63 18.63
CA LYS A 115 -3.22 20.63 17.61
C LYS A 115 -2.72 20.97 16.20
N HIS A 116 -1.65 21.77 16.08
CA HIS A 116 -1.11 22.22 14.79
C HIS A 116 -0.02 21.30 14.23
N LEU A 117 0.66 20.50 15.07
CA LEU A 117 1.62 19.48 14.60
C LEU A 117 0.97 18.44 13.67
N TRP A 118 -0.27 18.06 13.95
CA TRP A 118 -1.04 17.18 13.06
C TRP A 118 -1.25 17.77 11.66
N VAL A 119 -1.39 19.09 11.54
CA VAL A 119 -1.53 19.77 10.24
C VAL A 119 -0.24 19.69 9.43
N PHE A 120 0.93 19.86 10.08
CA PHE A 120 2.23 19.68 9.41
C PHE A 120 2.47 18.24 8.96
N VAL A 121 2.08 17.25 9.77
CA VAL A 121 2.15 15.83 9.38
C VAL A 121 1.25 15.57 8.18
N ILE A 122 0.02 16.09 8.17
CA ILE A 122 -0.92 15.94 7.06
C ILE A 122 -0.37 16.60 5.79
N ILE A 123 0.20 17.81 5.89
CA ILE A 123 0.83 18.50 4.76
C ILE A 123 2.03 17.71 4.23
N GLY A 124 2.88 17.20 5.12
CA GLY A 124 4.01 16.33 4.73
C GLY A 124 3.56 15.05 4.03
N LEU A 125 2.45 14.47 4.50
CA LEU A 125 1.82 13.28 3.91
C LEU A 125 1.20 13.59 2.53
N LEU A 126 0.58 14.76 2.38
CA LEU A 126 0.07 15.24 1.09
C LEU A 126 1.18 15.53 0.09
N ILE A 127 2.29 16.12 0.54
CA ILE A 127 3.47 16.37 -0.32
C ILE A 127 4.10 15.05 -0.76
N THR A 128 4.25 14.08 0.13
CA THR A 128 4.75 12.74 -0.23
C THR A 128 3.84 12.01 -1.19
N LEU A 129 2.51 12.06 -0.97
CA LEU A 129 1.53 11.50 -1.91
C LEU A 129 1.57 12.22 -3.26
N SER A 130 1.79 13.54 -3.29
CA SER A 130 1.90 14.30 -4.54
C SER A 130 3.18 13.99 -5.31
N LEU A 131 4.31 13.80 -4.60
CA LEU A 131 5.58 13.40 -5.19
C LEU A 131 5.51 11.98 -5.73
N PHE A 132 4.87 11.07 -4.98
CA PHE A 132 4.59 9.72 -5.44
C PHE A 132 3.71 9.75 -6.68
N ALA A 133 2.60 10.49 -6.68
CA ALA A 133 1.72 10.59 -7.85
C ALA A 133 2.40 11.24 -9.09
N ALA A 134 3.44 12.06 -8.89
CA ALA A 134 4.20 12.72 -9.94
C ALA A 134 5.35 11.86 -10.52
N SER A 135 5.82 10.84 -9.78
CA SER A 135 6.88 9.90 -10.18
C SER A 135 6.30 8.65 -10.85
#